data_AF-X0YU30-F1
#
_entry.id   AF-X0YU30-F1
#
_cell.length_a   1.000
_cell.length_b   1.000
_cell.length_c   1.000
_cell.angle_alpha   90.00
_cell.angle_beta   90.00
_cell.angle_gamma   90.00
#
_symmetry.space_group_name_H-M   'P 1'
#
loop_
_entity.id
_entity.type
_entity.pdbx_description
1 polymer ?
#
loop_
_entity_poly.entity_id
_entity_poly.type
_entity_poly.pdbx_seq_one_letter_code
_entity_poly.pdbx_strand_id
1 'polypeptide(L)' 'MADINTIQDEIIEDFSFLDDWLEKYTYLIELGNDLEPLDPQYKTDQYLIKGCQSQVWFNMLYEDGVVKLC' A
#
# COMPACT_ATOMS: atom_id res chain seq x y z
N MET A 1 -18.90 -1.44 -2.98
CA MET A 1 -17.70 -0.76 -2.45
C MET A 1 -18.17 0.14 -1.34
N ALA A 2 -17.54 0.04 -0.17
CA ALA A 2 -17.71 1.04 0.87
C ALA A 2 -17.17 2.41 0.38
N ASP A 3 -17.67 3.50 0.93
CA ASP A 3 -17.11 4.83 0.68
C ASP A 3 -15.69 4.92 1.24
N ILE A 4 -14.83 5.77 0.67
CA ILE A 4 -13.44 5.93 1.11
C ILE A 4 -13.33 6.26 2.60
N ASN A 5 -14.28 7.04 3.13
CA ASN A 5 -14.29 7.40 4.54
C ASN A 5 -14.58 6.19 5.43
N THR A 6 -15.49 5.31 5.00
CA THR A 6 -15.81 4.07 5.73
C THR A 6 -14.60 3.14 5.79
N ILE A 7 -13.90 2.96 4.67
CA ILE A 7 -12.68 2.14 4.62
C ILE A 7 -11.59 2.74 5.52
N GLN A 8 -11.45 4.06 5.52
CA GLN A 8 -10.50 4.74 6.41
C GLN A 8 -10.85 4.54 7.89
N ASP A 9 -12.12 4.68 8.26
CA ASP A 9 -12.59 4.48 9.64
C ASP A 9 -12.35 3.04 10.10
N GLU A 10 -12.59 2.05 9.24
CA GLU A 10 -12.28 0.63 9.51
C GLU A 10 -10.78 0.43 9.80
N ILE A 11 -9.90 0.98 8.96
CA ILE A 11 -8.44 0.90 9.19
C ILE A 11 -8.04 1.58 10.50
N ILE A 12 -8.62 2.75 10.82
CA ILE A 12 -8.33 3.44 12.07
C ILE A 12 -8.76 2.60 13.27
N GLU A 13 -9.95 1.99 13.20
CA GLU A 13 -10.49 1.12 14.24
C GLU A 13 -9.58 -0.11 14.44
N ASP A 14 -9.18 -0.80 13.36
CA ASP A 14 -8.28 -1.96 13.38
C ASP A 14 -6.94 -1.64 14.08
N PHE A 15 -6.31 -0.53 13.70
CA PHE A 15 -5.05 -0.08 14.32
C PHE A 15 -5.23 0.46 15.76
N SER A 16 -6.45 0.81 16.17
CA SER A 16 -6.73 1.30 17.53
C SER A 16 -6.76 0.17 18.56
N PHE A 17 -7.09 -1.06 18.16
CA PHE A 17 -7.06 -2.24 19.02
C PHE A 17 -5.65 -2.76 19.31
N LEU A 18 -4.66 -2.35 18.51
CA LEU A 18 -3.25 -2.67 18.74
C LEU A 18 -2.67 -1.64 19.73
N ASP A 19 -2.45 -2.05 20.97
CA ASP A 19 -1.91 -1.13 22.00
C ASP A 19 -0.38 -1.01 21.92
N ASP A 20 0.30 -2.08 21.51
CA ASP A 20 1.76 -2.08 21.40
C ASP A 20 2.23 -1.58 20.02
N TRP A 21 3.29 -0.77 20.05
CA TRP A 21 3.95 -0.29 18.84
C TRP A 21 4.52 -1.44 18.00
N LEU A 22 5.07 -2.46 18.65
CA LEU A 22 5.64 -3.61 17.93
C LEU A 22 4.56 -4.40 17.19
N GLU A 23 3.37 -4.53 17.77
CA GLU A 23 2.21 -5.16 17.13
C GLU A 23 1.77 -4.38 15.89
N LYS A 24 1.63 -3.04 15.98
CA LYS A 24 1.33 -2.19 14.81
C LYS A 24 2.35 -2.35 13.70
N TYR A 25 3.63 -2.39 14.06
CA TYR A 25 4.71 -2.55 13.10
C TYR A 25 4.67 -3.92 12.41
N THR A 26 4.38 -4.98 13.18
CA THR A 26 4.25 -6.35 12.66
C THR A 26 3.07 -6.44 11.70
N TYR A 27 1.92 -5.91 12.10
CA TYR A 27 0.72 -5.86 11.27
C TYR A 27 0.95 -5.10 9.96
N LEU A 28 1.66 -3.96 9.99
CA LEU A 28 2.02 -3.23 8.78
C LEU A 28 2.90 -4.05 7.82
N ILE A 29 3.83 -4.85 8.35
CA ILE A 29 4.67 -5.75 7.55
C ILE A 29 3.81 -6.85 6.92
N GLU A 30 2.88 -7.44 7.67
CA GLU A 30 1.97 -8.48 7.17
C GLU A 30 1.12 -7.94 6.02
N LEU A 31 0.51 -6.76 6.20
CA LEU A 31 -0.23 -6.07 5.13
C LEU A 31 0.62 -5.85 3.89
N GLY A 32 1.89 -5.47 4.05
CA GLY A 32 2.82 -5.28 2.93
C GLY A 32 3.20 -6.58 2.23
N ASN A 33 3.30 -7.69 2.96
CA ASN A 33 3.61 -9.02 2.41
C ASN A 33 2.43 -9.65 1.67
N ASP A 34 1.20 -9.30 2.05
CA ASP A 34 -0.04 -9.78 1.41
C ASP A 34 -0.33 -9.09 0.08
N LEU A 35 0.38 -8.00 -0.24
CA LEU A 35 0.25 -7.33 -1.53
C LEU A 35 0.76 -8.21 -2.67
N GLU A 36 0.05 -8.16 -3.80
CA GLU A 36 0.50 -8.83 -5.01
C GLU A 36 1.85 -8.25 -5.46
N PRO A 37 2.79 -9.10 -5.90
CA PRO A 37 4.09 -8.63 -6.35
C PRO A 37 3.93 -7.84 -7.66
N LEU A 38 4.56 -6.67 -7.71
CA LEU A 38 4.65 -5.86 -8.94
C LEU A 38 5.24 -6.68 -10.09
N ASP A 39 4.57 -6.64 -11.25
CA ASP A 39 5.05 -7.28 -12.47
C ASP A 39 6.49 -6.84 -12.79
N PRO A 40 7.42 -7.80 -13.02
CA PRO A 40 8.81 -7.49 -13.33
C PRO A 40 9.02 -6.47 -14.47
N GLN A 41 8.09 -6.36 -15.42
CA GLN A 41 8.19 -5.37 -16.50
C GLN A 41 8.21 -3.92 -16.02
N TYR A 42 7.64 -3.65 -14.84
CA TYR A 42 7.60 -2.31 -14.24
C TYR A 42 8.77 -2.06 -13.29
N LYS A 43 9.66 -3.04 -13.05
CA LYS A 43 10.88 -2.85 -12.23
C LYS A 43 11.99 -2.18 -13.03
N THR A 44 11.72 -0.97 -13.53
CA THR A 44 12.66 -0.16 -14.31
C THR A 44 12.86 1.23 -13.69
N ASP A 45 13.89 1.95 -14.13
CA ASP A 45 14.19 3.30 -13.63
C ASP A 45 13.07 4.32 -13.85
N GLN A 46 12.16 4.05 -14.80
CA GLN A 46 11.00 4.90 -15.08
C GLN A 46 9.98 4.89 -13.93
N TYR A 47 9.81 3.74 -13.27
CA TYR A 47 8.84 3.55 -12.18
C TYR A 47 9.51 3.58 -10.80
N LEU A 48 10.82 3.82 -10.74
CA LEU A 48 11.58 3.90 -9.50
C LEU A 48 11.36 5.25 -8.82
N ILE A 49 10.86 5.22 -7.59
CA ILE A 49 10.75 6.40 -6.73
C ILE A 49 12.13 6.79 -6.23
N LYS A 50 12.59 7.98 -6.62
CA LYS A 50 13.89 8.52 -6.21
C LYS A 50 13.80 9.20 -4.86
N GLY A 51 14.83 9.05 -4.03
CA GLY A 51 14.95 9.73 -2.73
C GLY A 51 14.45 8.91 -1.53
N CYS A 52 13.97 7.68 -1.73
CA CYS A 52 13.67 6.75 -0.65
C CYS A 52 14.94 6.04 -0.16
N GLN A 53 14.97 5.66 1.13
CA GLN A 53 16.08 4.89 1.72
C GLN A 53 16.18 3.48 1.11
N SER A 54 15.03 2.91 0.74
CA SER A 54 14.90 1.64 0.04
C SER A 54 14.50 1.88 -1.42
N GLN A 55 14.81 0.93 -2.30
CA GLN A 55 14.30 0.96 -3.68
C GLN A 55 12.80 0.65 -3.67
N VAL A 56 11.99 1.56 -4.23
CA VAL A 56 10.54 1.42 -4.34
C VAL A 56 10.15 1.63 -5.79
N TRP A 57 9.49 0.63 -6.39
CA TRP A 57 8.87 0.76 -7.70
C TRP A 57 7.36 0.92 -7.53
N PHE A 58 6.77 1.79 -8.34
CA PHE A 58 5.35 2.12 -8.24
C PHE A 58 4.77 2.34 -9.63
N ASN A 59 3.66 1.67 -9.93
CA ASN A 59 2.92 1.84 -11.16
C ASN A 59 1.44 2.11 -10.89
N MET A 60 0.79 2.81 -11.82
CA MET A 60 -0.63 3.12 -11.74
C MET A 60 -1.26 3.06 -13.13
N LEU A 61 -2.49 2.57 -13.19
CA LEU A 61 -3.32 2.54 -14.37
C LEU A 61 -4.49 3.50 -14.17
N TYR A 62 -4.89 4.19 -15.24
CA TYR A 62 -6.07 5.05 -15.23
C TYR A 62 -7.11 4.49 -16.18
N GLU A 63 -8.24 4.04 -15.62
CA GLU A 63 -9.32 3.38 -16.34
C GLU A 63 -10.66 3.95 -15.89
N ASP A 64 -11.46 4.47 -16.84
CA ASP A 64 -12.83 4.95 -16.60
C ASP A 64 -12.98 5.96 -15.44
N GLY A 65 -12.02 6.87 -15.30
CA GLY A 65 -12.04 7.86 -14.23
C GLY A 65 -11.45 7.38 -12.90
N VAL A 66 -11.01 6.12 -12.83
CA VAL A 66 -10.48 5.47 -11.62
C VAL A 66 -8.98 5.22 -11.79
N VAL A 67 -8.21 5.56 -10.76
CA VAL A 67 -6.78 5.20 -10.67
C VAL A 67 -6.69 3.85 -9.95
N LYS A 68 -6.09 2.86 -10.61
CA LYS A 68 -5.73 1.56 -10.03
C LYS A 68 -4.23 1.53 -9.75
N LEU A 69 -3.86 1.11 -8.55
CA LEU A 69 -2.48 0.92 -8.15
C LEU A 69 -2.10 -0.54 -8.46
N CYS A 70 -1.01 -0.75 -9.20
CA CYS A 70 -0.58 -2.07 -9.69
C CYS A 70 0.92 -2.24 -9.52
#